data_AF-A0A7T1MG27-F1
#
_entry.id   AF-A0A7T1MG27-F1
#
_cell.length_a   1.000
_cell.length_b   1.000
_cell.length_c   1.000
_cell.angle_alpha   90.00
_cell.angle_beta   90.00
_cell.angle_gamma   90.00
#
_symmetry.space_group_name_H-M   'P 1'
#
loop_
_entity.id
_entity.type
_entity.pdbx_description
1 polymer ?
#
loop_
_entity_poly.entity_id
_entity_poly.type
_entity_poly.pdbx_seq_one_letter_code
_entity_poly.pdbx_strand_id
1 'polypeptide(L)'
;MIPAQLGIPLGLRQAGCQHFKRAPGTRAPETVATTTPDPVLPGGRRAAEARLAAIDPARYAATRNHLDGAVTRLSPYIRHGVLTLAEVRDAVFARLEAMGEREGPLQGELFSDAEPGRRWSPAQRRAGEKLINELGWRDYWQRLWLQLGDGIWEEREPLKTGHAAASYAAELPSDLAAAATGLACIDGFARELMETGWLHNHARMWLAAYVVHWRRVRWQAGARWFLMHLLDGDPASNNLSWQWVASAFSHKPYLFNRANLERFSSGRYCDGCPKARGGGASRAGGCPFEASYEALQARLFRPQGAAPDSGTLPADREGIRSQSAEAERGAWSGGGQRMAGSGNAGGAAGAPPGTPALLRPLVWVHGEALGPANPALRAHPEAPALFVFDRELIAGHTATTGGRTRAGDREVEPAPLAPGRLRFLRECVAELPVEVREGDVAAELLAATAAHGCDGLVTSRAVDPRFGVIAERLAAALPLRILEPEPFVDLPLQGPGSPDLGRFSRYWRKAEPRVWGETAQGSLKRGRRPRPNAAGKCR
;
A
#
# COMPACT_ATOMS: atom_id res chain seq x y z
N MET A 1 40.24 -28.70 35.12
CA MET A 1 40.21 -30.12 35.53
C MET A 1 39.07 -30.81 34.80
N ILE A 2 39.41 -31.67 33.83
CA ILE A 2 38.54 -32.69 33.20
C ILE A 2 38.85 -34.00 33.96
N PRO A 3 37.88 -34.85 34.37
CA PRO A 3 37.30 -35.94 33.54
C PRO A 3 35.76 -36.13 33.69
N ALA A 4 35.02 -36.53 32.64
CA ALA A 4 34.75 -37.91 32.15
C ALA A 4 33.96 -38.76 33.18
N GLN A 5 32.95 -39.60 32.91
CA GLN A 5 32.39 -40.26 31.72
C GLN A 5 31.20 -41.15 32.20
N LEU A 6 30.27 -41.49 31.28
CA LEU A 6 29.51 -42.76 31.15
C LEU A 6 28.36 -43.12 32.13
N GLY A 7 27.24 -43.59 31.56
CA GLY A 7 26.33 -44.52 32.23
C GLY A 7 24.87 -44.58 31.74
N ILE A 8 24.61 -45.15 30.56
CA ILE A 8 23.28 -45.69 30.18
C ILE A 8 23.11 -47.05 30.88
N PRO A 9 21.87 -47.44 31.27
CA PRO A 9 21.45 -48.80 30.96
C PRO A 9 20.08 -48.90 30.28
N LEU A 10 20.07 -49.66 29.19
CA LEU A 10 18.91 -50.31 28.58
C LEU A 10 18.42 -51.45 29.49
N GLY A 11 17.09 -51.63 29.56
CA GLY A 11 16.48 -52.77 30.26
C GLY A 11 14.98 -52.89 29.99
N LEU A 12 14.63 -53.41 28.81
CA LEU A 12 13.30 -53.87 28.42
C LEU A 12 12.76 -54.95 29.38
N ARG A 13 11.49 -54.86 29.79
CA ARG A 13 10.61 -56.03 29.98
C ARG A 13 9.17 -55.73 29.53
N GLN A 14 8.66 -56.66 28.73
CA GLN A 14 7.32 -56.71 28.15
C GLN A 14 6.25 -57.11 29.19
N ALA A 15 5.09 -56.47 29.12
CA ALA A 15 3.75 -57.00 29.43
C ALA A 15 2.75 -55.91 29.00
N GLY A 16 1.57 -56.14 28.44
CA GLY A 16 0.85 -57.30 27.96
C GLY A 16 -0.35 -56.72 27.19
N CYS A 17 -0.67 -57.33 26.06
CA CYS A 17 -1.69 -56.87 25.13
C CYS A 17 -3.10 -57.13 25.71
N GLN A 18 -3.93 -56.09 25.88
CA GLN A 18 -5.38 -56.24 26.05
C GLN A 18 -6.10 -55.39 25.00
N HIS A 19 -6.82 -56.09 24.13
CA HIS A 19 -7.61 -55.57 23.04
C HIS A 19 -8.85 -54.82 23.55
N PHE A 20 -8.93 -53.50 23.31
CA PHE A 20 -10.19 -52.77 23.34
C PHE A 20 -10.61 -52.43 21.90
N LYS A 21 -11.74 -53.01 21.46
CA LYS A 21 -12.40 -52.68 20.19
C LYS A 21 -12.88 -51.21 20.23
N ARG A 22 -12.33 -50.36 19.37
CA ARG A 22 -12.84 -48.99 19.11
C ARG A 22 -13.96 -49.01 18.07
N ALA A 23 -15.06 -48.36 18.39
CA ALA A 23 -16.16 -48.05 17.47
C ALA A 23 -15.71 -47.08 16.35
N PRO A 24 -16.35 -47.11 15.17
CA PRO A 24 -15.94 -46.27 14.05
C PRO A 24 -16.55 -44.86 14.12
N GLY A 25 -15.72 -43.85 13.86
CA GLY A 25 -16.13 -42.71 13.04
C GLY A 25 -16.54 -41.41 13.74
N THR A 26 -15.61 -40.74 14.42
CA THR A 26 -15.58 -39.26 14.45
C THR A 26 -14.19 -38.81 14.05
N ARG A 27 -14.02 -38.46 12.77
CA ARG A 27 -12.80 -37.81 12.27
C ARG A 27 -12.75 -36.41 12.87
N ALA A 28 -11.73 -36.14 13.67
CA ALA A 28 -11.36 -34.77 14.03
C ALA A 28 -11.17 -33.95 12.74
N PRO A 29 -11.48 -32.64 12.74
CA PRO A 29 -11.29 -31.81 11.55
C PRO A 29 -9.83 -31.89 11.12
N GLU A 30 -9.61 -32.31 9.87
CA GLU A 30 -8.30 -32.33 9.23
C GLU A 30 -7.72 -30.92 9.28
N THR A 31 -6.59 -30.77 9.96
CA THR A 31 -5.79 -29.54 9.98
C THR A 31 -5.45 -29.16 8.54
N VAL A 32 -6.02 -28.04 8.09
CA VAL A 32 -5.65 -27.39 6.83
C VAL A 32 -4.14 -27.16 6.87
N ALA A 33 -3.43 -27.65 5.85
CA ALA A 33 -1.99 -27.55 5.73
C ALA A 33 -1.50 -26.13 6.04
N THR A 34 -0.79 -25.98 7.15
CA THR A 34 -0.12 -24.74 7.53
C THR A 34 1.10 -24.57 6.63
N THR A 35 0.95 -23.78 5.58
CA THR A 35 2.08 -23.24 4.82
C THR A 35 2.97 -22.44 5.77
N THR A 36 4.28 -22.65 5.72
CA THR A 36 5.26 -21.83 6.44
C THR A 36 5.04 -20.36 6.09
N PRO A 37 4.84 -19.46 7.08
CA PRO A 37 4.69 -18.05 6.82
C PRO A 37 5.90 -17.51 6.06
N ASP A 38 5.67 -16.51 5.21
CA ASP A 38 6.77 -15.74 4.65
C ASP A 38 7.63 -15.18 5.80
N PRO A 39 8.97 -15.18 5.67
CA PRO A 39 9.83 -14.70 6.73
C PRO A 39 9.53 -13.23 7.02
N VAL A 40 9.39 -12.92 8.30
CA VAL A 40 9.20 -11.56 8.78
C VAL A 40 10.33 -10.68 8.26
N LEU A 41 9.98 -9.56 7.62
CA LEU A 41 10.96 -8.65 7.03
C LEU A 41 11.70 -7.87 8.14
N PRO A 42 13.04 -7.94 8.20
CA PRO A 42 13.82 -7.07 9.10
C PRO A 42 13.80 -5.62 8.60
N GLY A 43 13.75 -4.66 9.52
CA GLY A 43 13.95 -3.25 9.24
C GLY A 43 15.43 -2.92 9.01
N GLY A 44 15.69 -1.65 8.69
CA GLY A 44 17.05 -1.14 8.50
C GLY A 44 17.47 -1.03 7.03
N ARG A 45 18.46 -0.15 6.82
CA ARG A 45 19.12 0.11 5.55
C ARG A 45 19.87 -1.12 5.06
N ARG A 46 20.58 -1.85 5.93
CA ARG A 46 21.31 -3.07 5.52
C ARG A 46 20.38 -4.12 4.89
N ALA A 47 19.23 -4.36 5.52
CA ALA A 47 18.23 -5.29 5.01
C ALA A 47 17.59 -4.81 3.69
N ALA A 48 17.45 -3.50 3.52
CA ALA A 48 16.95 -2.87 2.31
C ALA A 48 17.93 -3.03 1.14
N GLU A 49 19.22 -2.76 1.37
CA GLU A 49 20.29 -2.86 0.37
C GLU A 49 20.49 -4.30 -0.11
N ALA A 50 20.44 -5.27 0.79
CA ALA A 50 20.50 -6.69 0.43
C ALA A 50 19.38 -7.08 -0.56
N ARG A 51 18.16 -6.56 -0.34
CA ARG A 51 17.02 -6.78 -1.25
C ARG A 51 17.15 -6.01 -2.55
N LEU A 52 17.62 -4.76 -2.48
CA LEU A 52 17.88 -3.93 -3.65
C LEU A 52 18.90 -4.60 -4.59
N ALA A 53 19.98 -5.15 -4.02
CA ALA A 53 20.98 -5.93 -4.74
C ALA A 53 20.44 -7.25 -5.31
N ALA A 54 19.36 -7.79 -4.77
CA ALA A 54 18.74 -9.03 -5.27
C ALA A 54 17.72 -8.81 -6.40
N ILE A 55 17.42 -7.56 -6.79
CA ILE A 55 16.42 -7.30 -7.84
C ILE A 55 16.87 -7.86 -9.19
N ASP A 56 15.97 -8.62 -9.81
CA ASP A 56 16.01 -9.01 -11.21
C ASP A 56 14.76 -8.43 -11.92
N PRO A 57 14.90 -7.33 -12.69
CA PRO A 57 13.77 -6.69 -13.35
C PRO A 57 13.05 -7.60 -14.36
N ALA A 58 13.79 -8.43 -15.10
CA ALA A 58 13.23 -9.32 -16.11
C ALA A 58 12.40 -10.44 -15.48
N ARG A 59 12.95 -11.08 -14.44
CA ARG A 59 12.22 -12.11 -13.68
C ARG A 59 11.03 -11.52 -12.93
N TYR A 60 11.17 -10.31 -12.38
CA TYR A 60 10.05 -9.56 -11.81
C TYR A 60 8.93 -9.40 -12.84
N ALA A 61 9.24 -8.85 -14.02
CA ALA A 61 8.24 -8.62 -15.07
C ALA A 61 7.51 -9.90 -15.48
N ALA A 62 8.22 -11.03 -15.56
CA ALA A 62 7.67 -12.33 -15.92
C ALA A 62 6.79 -12.96 -14.84
N THR A 63 7.09 -12.75 -13.55
CA THR A 63 6.51 -13.56 -12.46
C THR A 63 5.71 -12.76 -11.43
N ARG A 64 5.74 -11.42 -11.44
CA ARG A 64 5.12 -10.52 -10.42
C ARG A 64 3.63 -10.74 -10.11
N ASN A 65 2.90 -11.47 -10.95
CA ASN A 65 1.48 -11.74 -10.75
C ASN A 65 1.24 -13.03 -9.95
N HIS A 66 2.25 -13.88 -9.80
CA HIS A 66 2.18 -15.10 -9.00
C HIS A 66 2.62 -14.81 -7.56
N LEU A 67 1.92 -15.38 -6.57
CA LEU A 67 2.22 -15.15 -5.16
C LEU A 67 3.62 -15.63 -4.74
N ASP A 68 4.16 -16.62 -5.45
CA ASP A 68 5.52 -17.16 -5.32
C ASP A 68 6.51 -16.54 -6.35
N GLY A 69 6.08 -15.48 -7.04
CA GLY A 69 6.89 -14.77 -8.03
C GLY A 69 8.03 -13.97 -7.42
N ALA A 70 8.97 -13.55 -8.26
CA ALA A 70 10.16 -12.78 -7.87
C ALA A 70 9.82 -11.30 -7.63
N VAL A 71 8.95 -11.02 -6.66
CA VAL A 71 8.65 -9.66 -6.22
C VAL A 71 9.77 -9.10 -5.34
N THR A 72 9.96 -7.78 -5.38
CA THR A 72 11.12 -7.13 -4.74
C THR A 72 11.04 -7.09 -3.21
N ARG A 73 9.82 -7.14 -2.65
CA ARG A 73 9.54 -6.93 -1.21
C ARG A 73 10.16 -5.63 -0.65
N LEU A 74 10.34 -4.61 -1.50
CA LEU A 74 10.96 -3.35 -1.11
C LEU A 74 9.98 -2.33 -0.52
N SER A 75 8.67 -2.55 -0.65
CA SER A 75 7.66 -1.55 -0.27
C SER A 75 7.76 -1.03 1.18
N PRO A 76 8.11 -1.82 2.21
CA PRO A 76 8.28 -1.27 3.57
C PRO A 76 9.45 -0.27 3.67
N TYR A 77 10.57 -0.56 3.01
CA TYR A 77 11.75 0.31 3.01
C TYR A 77 11.49 1.59 2.22
N ILE A 78 10.75 1.51 1.11
CA ILE A 78 10.36 2.69 0.32
C ILE A 78 9.27 3.49 1.04
N ARG A 79 8.36 2.86 1.79
CA ARG A 79 7.35 3.57 2.61
C ARG A 79 8.02 4.50 3.61
N HIS A 80 9.06 4.00 4.26
CA HIS A 80 9.73 4.68 5.37
C HIS A 80 10.95 5.50 4.94
N GLY A 81 11.20 5.65 3.64
CA GLY A 81 12.31 6.43 3.11
C GLY A 81 13.70 5.86 3.45
N VAL A 82 13.76 4.58 3.84
CA VAL A 82 15.03 3.84 4.01
C VAL A 82 15.73 3.70 2.64
N LEU A 83 14.92 3.51 1.60
CA LEU A 83 15.30 3.66 0.19
C LEU A 83 14.38 4.70 -0.46
N THR A 84 14.94 5.62 -1.24
CA THR A 84 14.14 6.51 -2.08
C THR A 84 13.67 5.79 -3.34
N LEU A 85 12.64 6.34 -3.99
CA LEU A 85 12.22 5.85 -5.31
C LEU A 85 13.31 6.04 -6.38
N ALA A 86 14.09 7.12 -6.29
CA ALA A 86 15.22 7.38 -7.18
C ALA A 86 16.33 6.32 -7.01
N GLU A 87 16.69 5.96 -5.78
CA GLU A 87 17.67 4.89 -5.51
C GLU A 87 17.22 3.55 -6.12
N VAL A 88 15.94 3.20 -5.99
CA VAL A 88 15.42 1.95 -6.58
C VAL A 88 15.38 2.02 -8.11
N ARG A 89 14.96 3.15 -8.68
CA ARG A 89 15.00 3.39 -10.14
C ARG A 89 16.41 3.21 -10.69
N ASP A 90 17.39 3.84 -10.05
CA ASP A 90 18.77 3.86 -10.52
C ASP A 90 19.43 2.49 -10.37
N ALA A 91 19.11 1.74 -9.31
CA ALA A 91 19.53 0.35 -9.18
C ALA A 91 18.95 -0.54 -10.29
N VAL A 92 17.68 -0.35 -10.66
CA VAL A 92 17.06 -1.07 -11.79
C VAL A 92 17.76 -0.71 -13.10
N PHE A 93 18.01 0.57 -13.33
CA PHE A 93 18.71 1.04 -14.53
C PHE A 93 20.14 0.50 -14.65
N ALA A 94 20.91 0.46 -13.56
CA ALA A 94 22.23 -0.16 -13.54
C ALA A 94 22.17 -1.65 -13.92
N ARG A 95 21.12 -2.38 -13.52
CA ARG A 95 20.92 -3.78 -13.93
C ARG A 95 20.63 -3.93 -15.41
N LEU A 96 19.83 -3.04 -15.98
CA LEU A 96 19.53 -3.04 -17.41
C LEU A 96 20.77 -2.71 -18.24
N GLU A 97 21.61 -1.78 -17.79
CA GLU A 97 22.89 -1.45 -18.45
C GLU A 97 23.82 -2.67 -18.50
N ALA A 98 24.00 -3.35 -17.37
CA ALA A 98 24.80 -4.57 -17.29
C ALA A 98 24.25 -5.75 -18.14
N MET A 99 22.96 -5.73 -18.54
CA MET A 99 22.44 -6.69 -19.52
C MET A 99 22.97 -6.41 -20.93
N GLY A 100 23.17 -5.13 -21.28
CA GLY A 100 23.60 -4.70 -22.61
C GLY A 100 25.08 -5.00 -22.89
N GLU A 101 25.94 -4.96 -21.89
CA GLU A 101 27.38 -5.27 -22.02
C GLU A 101 27.66 -6.75 -22.35
N ARG A 102 26.68 -7.64 -22.14
CA ARG A 102 26.78 -9.07 -22.49
C ARG A 102 26.48 -9.36 -23.97
N GLU A 103 25.84 -8.43 -24.66
CA GLU A 103 25.69 -8.44 -26.12
C GLU A 103 26.83 -7.58 -26.69
N GLY A 104 27.90 -8.20 -27.19
CA GLY A 104 29.19 -7.54 -27.51
C GLY A 104 29.12 -6.28 -28.40
N PRO A 105 30.23 -5.54 -28.54
CA PRO A 105 30.22 -4.18 -29.06
C PRO A 105 29.66 -4.12 -30.49
N LEU A 106 28.57 -3.37 -30.66
CA LEU A 106 28.09 -2.93 -31.97
C LEU A 106 29.12 -1.96 -32.55
N GLN A 107 29.82 -2.38 -33.61
CA GLN A 107 30.67 -1.53 -34.42
C GLN A 107 29.84 -0.47 -35.16
N GLY A 108 30.34 0.78 -35.15
CA GLY A 108 29.89 1.87 -36.02
C GLY A 108 28.70 2.64 -35.43
N GLU A 109 28.66 3.96 -35.37
CA GLU A 109 29.32 4.97 -36.21
C GLU A 109 29.45 6.29 -35.42
N LEU A 110 30.47 7.07 -35.78
CA LEU A 110 30.61 8.48 -35.41
C LEU A 110 29.38 9.27 -35.89
N PHE A 111 28.55 9.77 -34.97
CA PHE A 111 27.67 10.90 -35.23
C PHE A 111 27.66 11.87 -34.04
N SER A 112 27.77 13.14 -34.41
CA SER A 112 28.03 14.34 -33.63
C SER A 112 26.86 14.83 -32.76
N ASP A 113 27.23 15.51 -31.67
CA ASP A 113 26.57 16.67 -31.04
C ASP A 113 25.04 16.63 -30.80
N ALA A 114 24.52 15.48 -30.38
CA ALA A 114 23.21 15.40 -29.72
C ALA A 114 23.39 15.26 -28.21
N GLU A 115 22.73 16.13 -27.43
CA GLU A 115 22.62 16.05 -25.97
C GLU A 115 22.41 14.58 -25.51
N PRO A 116 23.20 14.06 -24.57
CA PRO A 116 23.24 12.62 -24.27
C PRO A 116 21.99 12.18 -23.49
N GLY A 117 20.89 11.91 -24.20
CA GLY A 117 19.76 11.15 -23.67
C GLY A 117 20.16 9.67 -23.52
N ARG A 118 19.84 9.06 -22.36
CA ARG A 118 20.11 7.64 -22.13
C ARG A 118 19.28 6.78 -23.09
N ARG A 119 19.92 6.08 -24.03
CA ARG A 119 19.23 5.26 -25.04
C ARG A 119 19.13 3.80 -24.59
N TRP A 120 17.91 3.31 -24.41
CA TRP A 120 17.61 1.95 -23.98
C TRP A 120 17.27 1.04 -25.16
N SER A 121 17.83 -0.17 -25.19
CA SER A 121 17.42 -1.19 -26.18
C SER A 121 15.99 -1.66 -25.93
N PRO A 122 15.27 -2.17 -26.96
CA PRO A 122 13.93 -2.73 -26.76
C PRO A 122 13.89 -3.87 -25.74
N ALA A 123 14.97 -4.66 -25.62
CA ALA A 123 15.07 -5.75 -24.65
C ALA A 123 15.21 -5.21 -23.22
N GLN A 124 16.11 -4.25 -23.00
CA GLN A 124 16.25 -3.56 -21.71
C GLN A 124 14.94 -2.89 -21.28
N ARG A 125 14.26 -2.23 -22.22
CA ARG A 125 12.99 -1.56 -21.94
C ARG A 125 11.91 -2.54 -21.50
N ARG A 126 11.75 -3.67 -22.21
CA ARG A 126 10.80 -4.73 -21.81
C ARG A 126 11.14 -5.37 -20.46
N ALA A 127 12.43 -5.51 -20.14
CA ALA A 127 12.85 -6.07 -18.86
C ALA A 127 12.53 -5.13 -17.67
N GLY A 128 12.72 -3.82 -17.83
CA GLY A 128 12.52 -2.85 -16.75
C GLY A 128 11.13 -2.22 -16.67
N GLU A 129 10.37 -2.17 -17.77
CA GLU A 129 9.12 -1.36 -17.87
C GLU A 129 8.14 -1.62 -16.74
N LYS A 130 7.95 -2.88 -16.34
CA LYS A 130 6.96 -3.23 -15.31
C LYS A 130 7.39 -2.68 -13.97
N LEU A 131 8.63 -2.90 -13.55
CA LEU A 131 9.09 -2.47 -12.24
C LEU A 131 9.13 -0.93 -12.15
N ILE A 132 9.63 -0.25 -13.18
CA ILE A 132 9.66 1.21 -13.23
C ILE A 132 8.24 1.81 -13.22
N ASN A 133 7.29 1.19 -13.92
CA ASN A 133 5.89 1.60 -13.88
C ASN A 133 5.26 1.47 -12.48
N GLU A 134 5.65 0.46 -11.70
CA GLU A 134 5.17 0.30 -10.31
C GLU A 134 5.77 1.35 -9.35
N LEU A 135 7.02 1.76 -9.57
CA LEU A 135 7.59 2.93 -8.87
C LEU A 135 6.82 4.21 -9.26
N GLY A 136 6.43 4.33 -10.53
CA GLY A 136 5.56 5.38 -11.02
C GLY A 136 4.19 5.42 -10.34
N TRP A 137 3.57 4.26 -10.08
CA TRP A 137 2.32 4.20 -9.31
C TRP A 137 2.49 4.75 -7.90
N ARG A 138 3.61 4.45 -7.23
CA ARG A 138 3.90 5.01 -5.91
C ARG A 138 4.07 6.53 -5.96
N ASP A 139 4.86 7.07 -6.89
CA ASP A 139 5.02 8.52 -7.04
C ASP A 139 3.68 9.21 -7.35
N TYR A 140 2.89 8.63 -8.25
CA TYR A 140 1.54 9.10 -8.58
C TYR A 140 0.64 9.19 -7.34
N TRP A 141 0.61 8.14 -6.51
CA TRP A 141 -0.18 8.12 -5.29
C TRP A 141 0.25 9.17 -4.27
N GLN A 142 1.57 9.36 -4.08
CA GLN A 142 2.09 10.37 -3.18
C GLN A 142 1.73 11.79 -3.65
N ARG A 143 1.84 12.07 -4.96
CA ARG A 143 1.42 13.35 -5.54
C ARG A 143 -0.08 13.61 -5.36
N LEU A 144 -0.90 12.57 -5.51
CA LEU A 144 -2.34 12.70 -5.31
C LEU A 144 -2.68 12.92 -3.83
N TRP A 145 -1.98 12.24 -2.92
CA TRP A 145 -2.17 12.45 -1.48
C TRP A 145 -1.78 13.87 -1.04
N LEU A 146 -0.70 14.44 -1.56
CA LEU A 146 -0.35 15.85 -1.34
C LEU A 146 -1.49 16.83 -1.71
N GLN A 147 -2.30 16.50 -2.73
CA GLN A 147 -3.45 17.34 -3.12
C GLN A 147 -4.70 17.07 -2.29
N LEU A 148 -4.90 15.83 -1.86
CA LEU A 148 -6.11 15.41 -1.14
C LEU A 148 -6.03 15.70 0.36
N GLY A 149 -4.83 15.63 0.96
CA GLY A 149 -4.66 15.55 2.39
C GLY A 149 -5.59 14.47 2.98
N ASP A 150 -6.56 14.91 3.76
CA ASP A 150 -7.45 14.03 4.52
C ASP A 150 -8.65 13.55 3.75
N GLY A 151 -8.96 14.26 2.66
CA GLY A 151 -9.93 13.81 1.66
C GLY A 151 -9.56 12.47 1.03
N ILE A 152 -8.36 11.92 1.32
CA ILE A 152 -8.00 10.54 0.95
C ILE A 152 -8.91 9.48 1.59
N TRP A 153 -9.62 9.81 2.68
CA TRP A 153 -10.61 8.94 3.33
C TRP A 153 -12.01 9.02 2.72
N GLU A 154 -12.22 9.98 1.82
CA GLU A 154 -13.48 10.20 1.12
C GLU A 154 -13.49 9.50 -0.24
N GLU A 155 -14.66 9.04 -0.68
CA GLU A 155 -14.80 8.52 -2.03
C GLU A 155 -14.56 9.63 -3.06
N ARG A 156 -13.59 9.44 -3.95
CA ARG A 156 -13.35 10.42 -5.03
C ARG A 156 -14.45 10.42 -6.09
N GLU A 157 -15.14 9.30 -6.24
CA GLU A 157 -16.24 9.10 -7.19
C GLU A 157 -17.30 8.20 -6.55
N PRO A 158 -18.58 8.33 -6.90
CA PRO A 158 -19.60 7.39 -6.47
C PRO A 158 -19.24 5.95 -6.82
N LEU A 159 -19.60 5.01 -5.93
CA LEU A 159 -19.42 3.58 -6.16
C LEU A 159 -20.24 3.13 -7.38
N LYS A 160 -19.61 2.34 -8.25
CA LYS A 160 -20.19 1.86 -9.50
C LYS A 160 -20.72 0.44 -9.37
N THR A 161 -21.14 0.07 -8.15
CA THR A 161 -21.66 -1.25 -7.77
C THR A 161 -23.18 -1.34 -7.89
N GLY A 162 -23.86 -0.20 -8.02
CA GLY A 162 -25.33 -0.12 -8.07
C GLY A 162 -26.02 -0.26 -6.70
N HIS A 163 -25.25 -0.43 -5.63
CA HIS A 163 -25.76 -0.50 -4.25
C HIS A 163 -25.73 0.89 -3.59
N ALA A 164 -26.68 1.15 -2.69
CA ALA A 164 -26.66 2.36 -1.88
C ALA A 164 -25.51 2.33 -0.87
N ALA A 165 -24.97 3.51 -0.51
CA ALA A 165 -23.90 3.61 0.49
C ALA A 165 -24.30 3.01 1.86
N ALA A 166 -25.59 3.11 2.22
CA ALA A 166 -26.15 2.53 3.43
C ALA A 166 -26.14 0.99 3.45
N SER A 167 -26.02 0.34 2.29
CA SER A 167 -25.95 -1.12 2.18
C SER A 167 -24.57 -1.68 2.58
N TYR A 168 -23.61 -0.80 2.94
CA TYR A 168 -22.26 -1.19 3.35
C TYR A 168 -22.06 -1.01 4.86
N ALA A 169 -21.69 -2.10 5.55
CA ALA A 169 -21.33 -2.08 6.96
C ALA A 169 -20.08 -1.20 7.19
N ALA A 170 -20.11 -0.39 8.25
CA ALA A 170 -19.03 0.55 8.56
C ALA A 170 -17.82 -0.09 9.25
N GLU A 171 -18.02 -1.26 9.86
CA GLU A 171 -17.02 -1.97 10.65
C GLU A 171 -16.56 -3.25 9.96
N LEU A 172 -15.32 -3.64 10.22
CA LEU A 172 -14.78 -4.89 9.72
C LEU A 172 -15.39 -6.05 10.54
N PRO A 173 -15.97 -7.07 9.89
CA PRO A 173 -16.46 -8.25 10.60
C PRO A 173 -15.38 -8.96 11.43
N SER A 174 -15.75 -9.45 12.61
CA SER A 174 -14.82 -10.07 13.56
C SER A 174 -14.18 -11.37 13.04
N ASP A 175 -14.89 -12.13 12.20
CA ASP A 175 -14.36 -13.33 11.56
C ASP A 175 -13.22 -13.01 10.58
N LEU A 176 -13.28 -11.88 9.89
CA LEU A 176 -12.18 -11.39 9.05
C LEU A 176 -10.97 -10.97 9.90
N ALA A 177 -11.21 -10.22 10.97
CA ALA A 177 -10.17 -9.81 11.90
C ALA A 177 -9.50 -11.01 12.61
N ALA A 178 -10.24 -12.09 12.84
CA ALA A 178 -9.75 -13.32 13.46
C ALA A 178 -9.24 -14.37 12.45
N ALA A 179 -9.26 -14.08 11.15
CA ALA A 179 -8.95 -15.04 10.08
C ALA A 179 -9.73 -16.37 10.17
N ALA A 180 -11.02 -16.27 10.47
CA ALA A 180 -11.93 -17.38 10.74
C ALA A 180 -13.19 -17.34 9.84
N THR A 181 -13.06 -16.85 8.60
CA THR A 181 -14.16 -16.76 7.62
C THR A 181 -14.60 -18.13 7.08
N GLY A 182 -13.77 -19.17 7.26
CA GLY A 182 -13.98 -20.50 6.71
C GLY A 182 -13.61 -20.62 5.23
N LEU A 183 -12.99 -19.59 4.65
CA LEU A 183 -12.46 -19.57 3.30
C LEU A 183 -10.93 -19.59 3.36
N ALA A 184 -10.34 -20.74 3.03
CA ALA A 184 -8.90 -20.98 3.20
C ALA A 184 -7.99 -19.89 2.61
N CYS A 185 -8.36 -19.29 1.46
CA CYS A 185 -7.62 -18.18 0.88
C CYS A 185 -7.74 -16.89 1.69
N ILE A 186 -8.96 -16.49 2.05
CA ILE A 186 -9.21 -15.26 2.83
C ILE A 186 -8.57 -15.37 4.21
N ASP A 187 -8.73 -16.50 4.88
CA ASP A 187 -8.12 -16.77 6.19
C ASP A 187 -6.59 -16.86 6.10
N GLY A 188 -6.06 -17.35 4.98
CA GLY A 188 -4.63 -17.37 4.69
C GLY A 188 -4.06 -15.96 4.53
N PHE A 189 -4.71 -15.11 3.72
CA PHE A 189 -4.30 -13.72 3.52
C PHE A 189 -4.42 -12.90 4.82
N ALA A 190 -5.49 -13.10 5.59
CA ALA A 190 -5.67 -12.43 6.87
C ALA A 190 -4.56 -12.81 7.87
N ARG A 191 -4.23 -14.09 8.00
CA ARG A 191 -3.10 -14.55 8.84
C ARG A 191 -1.76 -14.00 8.36
N GLU A 192 -1.46 -14.10 7.07
CA GLU A 192 -0.19 -13.62 6.51
C GLU A 192 0.00 -12.11 6.77
N LEU A 193 -1.08 -11.31 6.60
CA LEU A 193 -1.08 -9.89 6.95
C LEU A 193 -0.77 -9.65 8.43
N MET A 194 -1.46 -10.34 9.33
CA MET A 194 -1.33 -10.12 10.78
C MET A 194 -0.01 -10.62 11.35
N GLU A 195 0.48 -11.77 10.87
CA GLU A 195 1.68 -12.43 11.37
C GLU A 195 2.97 -11.81 10.81
N THR A 196 2.98 -11.48 9.51
CA THR A 196 4.19 -11.01 8.82
C THR A 196 4.23 -9.51 8.58
N GLY A 197 3.05 -8.85 8.60
CA GLY A 197 2.90 -7.45 8.22
C GLY A 197 3.08 -7.18 6.71
N TRP A 198 3.08 -8.22 5.88
CA TRP A 198 3.23 -8.09 4.44
C TRP A 198 2.19 -8.94 3.69
N LEU A 199 1.78 -8.46 2.52
CA LEU A 199 0.95 -9.21 1.58
C LEU A 199 1.35 -8.90 0.15
N HIS A 200 1.35 -9.92 -0.70
CA HIS A 200 1.48 -9.75 -2.14
C HIS A 200 0.34 -8.90 -2.71
N ASN A 201 0.60 -8.06 -3.72
CA ASN A 201 -0.40 -7.13 -4.27
C ASN A 201 -1.71 -7.82 -4.72
N HIS A 202 -1.63 -8.96 -5.41
CA HIS A 202 -2.83 -9.73 -5.76
C HIS A 202 -3.63 -10.19 -4.53
N ALA A 203 -2.97 -10.68 -3.48
CA ALA A 203 -3.64 -11.07 -2.24
C ALA A 203 -4.34 -9.87 -1.58
N ARG A 204 -3.70 -8.69 -1.58
CA ARG A 204 -4.31 -7.43 -1.13
C ARG A 204 -5.58 -7.11 -1.93
N MET A 205 -5.52 -7.19 -3.26
CA MET A 205 -6.66 -6.90 -4.13
C MET A 205 -7.81 -7.90 -3.95
N TRP A 206 -7.51 -9.20 -3.81
CA TRP A 206 -8.52 -10.23 -3.58
C TRP A 206 -9.19 -10.09 -2.22
N LEU A 207 -8.40 -9.89 -1.15
CA LEU A 207 -8.93 -9.66 0.19
C LEU A 207 -9.78 -8.39 0.23
N ALA A 208 -9.32 -7.30 -0.38
CA ALA A 208 -10.10 -6.07 -0.49
C ALA A 208 -11.40 -6.26 -1.26
N ALA A 209 -11.36 -6.96 -2.39
CA ALA A 209 -12.56 -7.25 -3.19
C ALA A 209 -13.57 -8.09 -2.41
N TYR A 210 -13.11 -9.10 -1.66
CA TYR A 210 -13.96 -9.90 -0.78
C TYR A 210 -14.65 -9.04 0.29
N VAL A 211 -13.87 -8.21 0.99
CA VAL A 211 -14.38 -7.29 2.03
C VAL A 211 -15.44 -6.34 1.45
N VAL A 212 -15.16 -5.68 0.33
CA VAL A 212 -16.08 -4.70 -0.24
C VAL A 212 -17.29 -5.36 -0.90
N HIS A 213 -17.07 -6.33 -1.78
CA HIS A 213 -18.12 -6.79 -2.70
C HIS A 213 -18.89 -8.01 -2.22
N TRP A 214 -18.24 -8.97 -1.55
CA TRP A 214 -18.93 -10.15 -1.01
C TRP A 214 -19.50 -9.87 0.39
N ARG A 215 -18.76 -9.13 1.21
CA ARG A 215 -19.16 -8.83 2.59
C ARG A 215 -19.92 -7.52 2.74
N ARG A 216 -19.99 -6.69 1.69
CA ARG A 216 -20.63 -5.36 1.70
C ARG A 216 -20.12 -4.54 2.88
N VAL A 217 -18.81 -4.39 2.98
CA VAL A 217 -18.16 -3.56 4.00
C VAL A 217 -17.58 -2.32 3.34
N ARG A 218 -17.69 -1.17 4.00
CA ARG A 218 -17.09 0.09 3.54
C ARG A 218 -15.59 -0.10 3.39
N TRP A 219 -15.02 0.37 2.28
CA TRP A 219 -13.60 0.18 1.97
C TRP A 219 -12.68 0.78 3.05
N GLN A 220 -13.14 1.83 3.74
CA GLN A 220 -12.43 2.49 4.83
C GLN A 220 -12.15 1.53 6.00
N ALA A 221 -13.07 0.61 6.32
CA ALA A 221 -12.88 -0.34 7.41
C ALA A 221 -11.73 -1.31 7.11
N GLY A 222 -11.72 -1.87 5.90
CA GLY A 222 -10.62 -2.71 5.43
C GLY A 222 -9.30 -1.95 5.28
N ALA A 223 -9.36 -0.70 4.79
CA ALA A 223 -8.19 0.16 4.66
C ALA A 223 -7.52 0.45 6.01
N ARG A 224 -8.30 0.76 7.06
CA ARG A 224 -7.79 0.92 8.44
C ARG A 224 -7.14 -0.37 8.93
N TRP A 225 -7.80 -1.51 8.74
CA TRP A 225 -7.24 -2.80 9.13
C TRP A 225 -5.91 -3.11 8.46
N PHE A 226 -5.78 -2.82 7.17
CA PHE A 226 -4.51 -2.96 6.46
C PHE A 226 -3.43 -2.01 7.00
N LEU A 227 -3.75 -0.74 7.25
CA LEU A 227 -2.78 0.22 7.78
C LEU A 227 -2.26 -0.18 9.16
N MET A 228 -3.05 -0.83 10.00
CA MET A 228 -2.58 -1.32 11.30
C MET A 228 -1.46 -2.35 11.18
N HIS A 229 -1.63 -3.32 10.27
CA HIS A 229 -0.75 -4.49 10.19
C HIS A 229 0.41 -4.32 9.20
N LEU A 230 0.19 -3.60 8.09
CA LEU A 230 1.18 -3.50 7.03
C LEU A 230 2.44 -2.76 7.46
N LEU A 231 3.60 -3.42 7.29
CA LEU A 231 4.91 -2.78 7.41
C LEU A 231 5.05 -1.62 6.42
N ASP A 232 4.42 -1.73 5.24
CA ASP A 232 4.35 -0.70 4.22
C ASP A 232 3.06 0.11 4.25
N GLY A 233 2.39 0.21 5.41
CA GLY A 233 1.11 0.89 5.61
C GLY A 233 1.15 2.39 5.26
N ASP A 234 1.06 2.68 3.96
CA ASP A 234 1.05 3.99 3.32
C ASP A 234 -0.39 4.45 3.04
N PRO A 235 -0.90 5.54 3.64
CA PRO A 235 -2.26 6.00 3.33
C PRO A 235 -2.49 6.26 1.84
N ALA A 236 -1.53 6.87 1.13
CA ALA A 236 -1.61 7.07 -0.32
C ALA A 236 -1.82 5.76 -1.08
N SER A 237 -0.85 4.84 -1.00
CA SER A 237 -0.90 3.59 -1.75
C SER A 237 -2.02 2.66 -1.28
N ASN A 238 -2.32 2.63 0.02
CA ASN A 238 -3.37 1.79 0.59
C ASN A 238 -4.76 2.31 0.20
N ASN A 239 -5.12 3.53 0.60
CA ASN A 239 -6.49 4.01 0.50
C ASN A 239 -6.90 4.18 -0.96
N LEU A 240 -6.02 4.69 -1.83
CA LEU A 240 -6.34 4.86 -3.24
C LEU A 240 -6.45 3.51 -3.97
N SER A 241 -5.73 2.46 -3.52
CA SER A 241 -5.93 1.09 -4.01
C SER A 241 -7.25 0.49 -3.54
N TRP A 242 -7.64 0.70 -2.28
CA TRP A 242 -8.96 0.30 -1.77
C TRP A 242 -10.09 0.99 -2.53
N GLN A 243 -9.98 2.30 -2.78
CA GLN A 243 -10.93 3.03 -3.61
C GLN A 243 -10.97 2.51 -5.05
N TRP A 244 -9.82 2.14 -5.63
CA TRP A 244 -9.76 1.54 -6.97
C TRP A 244 -10.51 0.19 -7.01
N VAL A 245 -10.32 -0.66 -6.00
CA VAL A 245 -11.03 -1.95 -5.86
C VAL A 245 -12.53 -1.74 -5.68
N ALA A 246 -12.92 -0.78 -4.83
CA ALA A 246 -14.29 -0.43 -4.54
C ALA A 246 -15.01 0.29 -5.69
N SER A 247 -14.28 0.73 -6.72
CA SER A 247 -14.72 1.61 -7.82
C SER A 247 -14.99 3.07 -7.48
N ALA A 248 -14.62 3.52 -6.28
CA ALA A 248 -14.55 4.93 -5.92
C ALA A 248 -13.42 5.68 -6.64
N PHE A 249 -12.47 4.95 -7.25
CA PHE A 249 -11.43 5.53 -8.08
C PHE A 249 -11.07 4.66 -9.31
N SER A 250 -12.09 4.09 -9.95
CA SER A 250 -11.94 3.30 -11.17
C SER A 250 -13.24 3.29 -12.00
N HIS A 251 -13.18 2.81 -13.24
CA HIS A 251 -14.35 2.77 -14.13
C HIS A 251 -15.34 1.65 -13.80
N LYS A 252 -14.91 0.61 -13.07
CA LYS A 252 -15.75 -0.54 -12.68
C LYS A 252 -15.20 -1.19 -11.42
N PRO A 253 -16.05 -1.86 -10.60
CA PRO A 253 -15.58 -2.65 -9.46
C PRO A 253 -14.57 -3.71 -9.88
N TYR A 254 -13.51 -3.87 -9.09
CA TYR A 254 -12.59 -4.99 -9.26
C TYR A 254 -13.16 -6.23 -8.55
N LEU A 255 -13.09 -7.38 -9.22
CA LEU A 255 -13.44 -8.67 -8.65
C LEU A 255 -12.46 -9.73 -9.15
N PHE A 256 -12.46 -10.89 -8.49
CA PHE A 256 -11.70 -12.07 -8.88
C PHE A 256 -12.61 -13.30 -8.85
N ASN A 257 -12.21 -14.34 -9.57
CA ASN A 257 -12.84 -15.64 -9.50
C ASN A 257 -11.83 -16.70 -9.04
N ARG A 258 -12.32 -17.91 -8.76
CA ARG A 258 -11.51 -19.02 -8.29
C ARG A 258 -10.39 -19.37 -9.27
N ALA A 259 -10.68 -19.46 -10.57
CA ALA A 259 -9.68 -19.81 -11.58
C ALA A 259 -8.49 -18.82 -11.60
N ASN A 260 -8.77 -17.53 -11.43
CA ASN A 260 -7.73 -16.51 -11.29
C ASN A 260 -6.90 -16.73 -10.01
N LEU A 261 -7.58 -16.95 -8.87
CA LEU A 261 -6.94 -17.21 -7.59
C LEU A 261 -6.06 -18.46 -7.65
N GLU A 262 -6.56 -19.59 -8.18
CA GLU A 262 -5.83 -20.84 -8.33
C GLU A 262 -4.58 -20.67 -9.18
N ARG A 263 -4.71 -20.02 -10.35
CA ARG A 263 -3.59 -19.78 -11.26
C ARG A 263 -2.47 -18.97 -10.61
N PHE A 264 -2.82 -17.89 -9.92
CA PHE A 264 -1.83 -16.95 -9.39
C PHE A 264 -1.39 -17.27 -7.97
N SER A 265 -2.06 -18.19 -7.27
CA SER A 265 -1.59 -18.77 -6.00
C SER A 265 -0.98 -20.16 -6.16
N SER A 266 -0.85 -20.67 -7.38
CA SER A 266 -0.34 -22.01 -7.67
C SER A 266 -1.10 -23.09 -6.88
N GLY A 267 -2.43 -22.96 -6.79
CA GLY A 267 -3.31 -23.91 -6.07
C GLY A 267 -3.24 -23.85 -4.54
N ARG A 268 -2.28 -23.10 -3.95
CA ARG A 268 -1.94 -23.07 -2.52
C ARG A 268 -3.15 -23.08 -1.58
N TYR A 269 -4.19 -22.32 -1.91
CA TYR A 269 -5.37 -22.19 -1.07
C TYR A 269 -6.55 -23.05 -1.50
N CYS A 270 -6.59 -23.51 -2.74
CA CYS A 270 -7.74 -24.23 -3.29
C CYS A 270 -7.62 -25.73 -3.15
N ASP A 271 -6.42 -26.29 -3.25
CA ASP A 271 -6.19 -27.74 -3.26
C ASP A 271 -6.70 -28.43 -1.99
N GLY A 272 -6.53 -27.78 -0.84
CA GLY A 272 -6.99 -28.26 0.47
C GLY A 272 -8.32 -27.68 0.95
N CYS A 273 -8.96 -26.78 0.20
CA CYS A 273 -10.14 -26.07 0.70
C CYS A 273 -11.41 -26.93 0.58
N PRO A 274 -12.15 -27.18 1.69
CA PRO A 274 -13.40 -27.95 1.65
C PRO A 274 -14.44 -27.34 0.69
N LYS A 275 -14.52 -26.00 0.65
CA LYS A 275 -15.44 -25.27 -0.24
C LYS A 275 -15.05 -25.40 -1.71
N ALA A 276 -13.78 -25.61 -2.03
CA ALA A 276 -13.29 -25.80 -3.40
C ALA A 276 -13.57 -27.21 -3.94
N ARG A 277 -13.65 -28.22 -3.05
CA ARG A 277 -13.93 -29.62 -3.39
C ARG A 277 -15.44 -29.96 -3.48
N GLY A 278 -16.32 -29.13 -2.91
CA GLY A 278 -17.77 -29.39 -2.77
C GLY A 278 -18.65 -29.29 -4.02
N GLY A 279 -18.09 -29.06 -5.22
CA GLY A 279 -18.86 -28.85 -6.45
C GLY A 279 -19.38 -27.41 -6.61
N GLY A 280 -19.81 -27.08 -7.84
CA GLY A 280 -19.93 -25.71 -8.37
C GLY A 280 -20.79 -24.70 -7.60
N ALA A 281 -20.71 -23.44 -8.06
CA ALA A 281 -21.26 -22.20 -7.49
C ALA A 281 -22.68 -22.23 -6.90
N SER A 282 -23.53 -23.17 -7.37
CA SER A 282 -24.97 -23.26 -7.06
C SER A 282 -25.32 -24.24 -5.94
N ARG A 283 -24.35 -24.97 -5.37
CA ARG A 283 -24.58 -25.85 -4.21
C ARG A 283 -24.32 -25.10 -2.90
N ALA A 284 -25.24 -25.24 -1.94
CA ALA A 284 -25.03 -24.79 -0.57
C ALA A 284 -23.70 -25.38 -0.04
N GLY A 285 -22.75 -24.50 0.31
CA GLY A 285 -21.42 -24.91 0.75
C GLY A 285 -20.32 -24.97 -0.32
N GLY A 286 -20.59 -24.57 -1.57
CA GLY A 286 -19.56 -24.41 -2.61
C GLY A 286 -18.68 -23.16 -2.45
N CYS A 287 -17.62 -23.06 -3.25
CA CYS A 287 -16.71 -21.91 -3.25
C CYS A 287 -17.42 -20.64 -3.75
N PRO A 288 -17.45 -19.52 -2.98
CA PRO A 288 -18.13 -18.30 -3.40
C PRO A 288 -17.45 -17.59 -4.57
N PHE A 289 -16.25 -18.02 -4.97
CA PHE A 289 -15.49 -17.46 -6.09
C PHE A 289 -15.63 -18.29 -7.38
N GLU A 290 -16.30 -19.44 -7.31
CA GLU A 290 -16.53 -20.31 -8.47
C GLU A 290 -17.59 -19.70 -9.39
N ALA A 291 -17.19 -19.09 -10.50
CA ALA A 291 -18.05 -18.63 -11.58
C ALA A 291 -17.23 -17.89 -12.66
N SER A 292 -17.85 -17.62 -13.81
CA SER A 292 -17.31 -16.65 -14.77
C SER A 292 -17.37 -15.23 -14.19
N TYR A 293 -16.57 -14.32 -14.75
CA TYR A 293 -16.59 -12.91 -14.34
C TYR A 293 -17.95 -12.27 -14.55
N GLU A 294 -18.64 -12.60 -15.64
CA GLU A 294 -19.96 -12.10 -15.98
C GLU A 294 -21.01 -12.54 -14.95
N ALA A 295 -20.98 -13.81 -14.55
CA ALA A 295 -21.89 -14.35 -13.54
C ALA A 295 -21.62 -13.75 -12.15
N LEU A 296 -20.35 -13.58 -11.78
CA LEU A 296 -19.99 -12.89 -10.53
C LEU A 296 -20.43 -11.42 -10.55
N GLN A 297 -20.22 -10.72 -11.67
CA GLN A 297 -20.63 -9.34 -11.83
C GLN A 297 -22.15 -9.18 -11.69
N ALA A 298 -22.93 -10.06 -12.34
CA ALA A 298 -24.39 -10.06 -12.25
C ALA A 298 -24.90 -10.41 -10.84
N ARG A 299 -24.17 -11.26 -10.09
CA ARG A 299 -24.54 -11.66 -8.73
C ARG A 299 -24.20 -10.60 -7.68
N LEU A 300 -23.05 -9.94 -7.83
CA LEU A 300 -22.52 -9.02 -6.82
C LEU A 300 -22.99 -7.59 -7.01
N PHE A 301 -23.36 -7.18 -8.23
CA PHE A 301 -23.64 -5.78 -8.55
C PHE A 301 -25.01 -5.61 -9.19
N ARG A 302 -25.61 -4.43 -8.96
CA ARG A 302 -26.89 -4.06 -9.56
C ARG A 302 -26.66 -3.25 -10.84
N PRO A 303 -27.58 -3.31 -11.82
CA PRO A 303 -27.55 -2.42 -12.96
C PRO A 303 -27.49 -0.95 -12.51
N GLN A 304 -26.67 -0.14 -13.17
CA GLN A 304 -26.61 1.30 -12.88
C GLN A 304 -27.97 1.94 -13.15
N GLY A 305 -28.49 2.70 -12.18
CA GLY A 305 -29.83 3.30 -12.23
C GLY A 305 -30.97 2.45 -11.67
N ALA A 306 -30.67 1.26 -11.14
CA ALA A 306 -31.67 0.49 -10.38
C ALA A 306 -32.12 1.26 -9.12
N ALA A 307 -33.40 1.13 -8.75
CA ALA A 307 -33.94 1.79 -7.55
C ALA A 307 -33.17 1.36 -6.28
N PRO A 308 -32.87 2.29 -5.35
CA PRO A 308 -32.12 1.99 -4.12
C PRO A 308 -32.80 0.89 -3.30
N ASP A 309 -32.01 0.11 -2.55
CA ASP A 309 -32.51 -1.02 -1.76
C ASP A 309 -33.64 -0.55 -0.80
N SER A 310 -34.81 -1.20 -0.85
CA SER A 310 -35.75 -1.19 0.27
C SER A 310 -35.14 -2.07 1.35
N GLY A 311 -34.49 -1.43 2.32
CA GLY A 311 -33.59 -2.08 3.27
C GLY A 311 -34.17 -3.36 3.90
N THR A 312 -33.68 -4.52 3.47
CA THR A 312 -33.61 -5.75 4.27
C THR A 312 -32.67 -6.72 3.57
N LEU A 313 -31.57 -7.09 4.24
CA LEU A 313 -30.67 -8.15 3.78
C LEU A 313 -31.43 -9.49 3.77
N PRO A 314 -31.19 -10.42 2.81
CA PRO A 314 -31.49 -11.82 3.04
C PRO A 314 -30.60 -12.28 4.19
N ALA A 315 -31.20 -12.52 5.35
CA ALA A 315 -30.52 -13.09 6.50
C ALA A 315 -30.15 -14.53 6.17
N ASP A 316 -28.85 -14.82 6.07
CA ASP A 316 -28.35 -16.12 6.51
C ASP A 316 -28.64 -16.18 8.01
N ARG A 317 -29.74 -16.87 8.35
CA ARG A 317 -30.25 -17.02 9.70
C ARG A 317 -29.28 -17.85 10.53
N GLU A 318 -28.68 -17.23 11.54
CA GLU A 318 -28.70 -17.76 12.90
C GLU A 318 -28.56 -16.61 13.93
N GLY A 319 -29.62 -16.46 14.73
CA GLY A 319 -29.72 -15.79 16.04
C GLY A 319 -29.07 -14.42 16.26
N ILE A 320 -29.90 -13.37 16.39
CA ILE A 320 -29.99 -12.47 17.55
C ILE A 320 -31.14 -11.48 17.31
N ARG A 321 -32.11 -11.43 18.23
CA ARG A 321 -33.21 -10.46 18.26
C ARG A 321 -32.80 -9.25 19.10
N SER A 322 -33.09 -8.05 18.64
CA SER A 322 -33.46 -6.93 19.52
C SER A 322 -34.47 -6.01 18.86
N GLN A 323 -35.50 -5.70 19.62
CA GLN A 323 -36.61 -4.75 19.40
C GLN A 323 -36.02 -3.31 19.39
N SER A 324 -36.57 -2.24 18.80
CA SER A 324 -37.96 -1.75 18.69
C SER A 324 -37.99 -0.42 17.89
N ALA A 325 -39.15 -0.15 17.25
CA ALA A 325 -39.87 1.12 16.97
C ALA A 325 -39.14 2.31 16.28
N GLU A 326 -39.54 2.77 15.07
CA GLU A 326 -40.75 3.51 14.62
C GLU A 326 -40.73 5.04 14.87
N ALA A 327 -41.29 5.78 13.90
CA ALA A 327 -41.44 7.24 13.75
C ALA A 327 -40.18 7.96 13.19
N GLU A 328 -40.22 8.86 12.21
CA GLU A 328 -41.33 9.63 11.63
C GLU A 328 -40.92 10.25 10.28
N ARG A 329 -41.92 10.52 9.44
CA ARG A 329 -41.80 11.19 8.14
C ARG A 329 -41.80 12.71 8.34
N GLY A 330 -40.85 13.41 7.73
CA GLY A 330 -40.84 14.87 7.67
C GLY A 330 -40.18 15.35 6.38
N ALA A 331 -41.00 15.87 5.46
CA ALA A 331 -40.56 16.55 4.25
C ALA A 331 -40.03 17.95 4.59
N TRP A 332 -38.83 18.31 4.14
CA TRP A 332 -38.35 19.68 4.14
C TRP A 332 -37.63 20.01 2.83
N SER A 333 -38.25 20.95 2.11
CA SER A 333 -37.67 21.78 1.06
C SER A 333 -36.84 22.90 1.71
N GLY A 334 -35.61 23.12 1.28
CA GLY A 334 -34.82 24.26 1.72
C GLY A 334 -33.47 24.31 1.04
N GLY A 335 -33.26 25.35 0.22
CA GLY A 335 -31.99 25.62 -0.44
C GLY A 335 -30.87 25.96 0.56
N GLY A 336 -29.65 25.58 0.20
CA GLY A 336 -28.44 25.90 0.96
C GLY A 336 -27.32 26.26 0.01
N GLN A 337 -26.90 27.53 0.08
CA GLN A 337 -25.84 28.14 -0.69
C GLN A 337 -24.50 27.39 -0.55
N ARG A 338 -23.75 27.32 -1.66
CA ARG A 338 -22.35 26.92 -1.68
C ARG A 338 -21.53 27.98 -0.96
N MET A 339 -21.07 27.69 0.24
CA MET A 339 -19.99 28.43 0.87
C MET A 339 -18.66 27.89 0.34
N ALA A 340 -18.00 28.71 -0.46
CA ALA A 340 -16.63 28.49 -0.90
C ALA A 340 -15.69 28.63 0.30
N GLY A 341 -15.15 27.52 0.79
CA GLY A 341 -14.02 27.52 1.71
C GLY A 341 -12.73 27.62 0.92
N SER A 342 -12.16 28.82 0.82
CA SER A 342 -10.80 29.04 0.34
C SER A 342 -9.80 28.56 1.39
N GLY A 343 -9.07 27.48 1.09
CA GLY A 343 -7.90 27.05 1.82
C GLY A 343 -6.75 26.91 0.84
N ASN A 344 -6.14 28.04 0.47
CA ASN A 344 -4.96 28.08 -0.38
C ASN A 344 -3.72 27.86 0.50
N ALA A 345 -3.24 26.62 0.58
CA ALA A 345 -1.95 26.29 1.18
C ALA A 345 -1.23 25.31 0.25
N GLY A 346 -0.51 25.86 -0.72
CA GLY A 346 0.11 25.11 -1.81
C GLY A 346 0.95 26.04 -2.67
N GLY A 347 1.95 26.65 -2.04
CA GLY A 347 3.01 27.37 -2.71
C GLY A 347 4.32 26.83 -2.17
N ALA A 348 5.22 26.44 -3.05
CA ALA A 348 6.57 26.01 -2.71
C ALA A 348 7.25 27.08 -1.83
N ALA A 349 7.28 26.85 -0.51
CA ALA A 349 8.06 27.66 0.39
C ALA A 349 9.50 27.13 0.37
N GLY A 350 10.23 27.48 -0.69
CA GLY A 350 11.63 27.84 -0.46
C GLY A 350 11.64 28.98 0.54
N ALA A 351 12.51 28.93 1.54
CA ALA A 351 12.58 29.97 2.58
C ALA A 351 12.55 31.36 1.92
N PRO A 352 11.71 32.30 2.39
CA PRO A 352 11.69 33.63 1.82
C PRO A 352 13.11 34.22 1.83
N PRO A 353 13.53 34.92 0.76
CA PRO A 353 14.86 35.53 0.71
C PRO A 353 15.02 36.45 1.92
N GLY A 354 16.02 36.17 2.76
CA GLY A 354 16.27 36.89 4.01
C GLY A 354 16.00 36.10 5.30
N THR A 355 15.56 34.84 5.23
CA THR A 355 15.51 33.98 6.44
C THR A 355 16.95 33.68 6.90
N PRO A 356 17.36 34.08 8.12
CA PRO A 356 18.72 33.84 8.58
C PRO A 356 19.04 32.34 8.58
N ALA A 357 20.25 31.99 8.16
CA ALA A 357 20.70 30.61 8.18
C ALA A 357 20.79 30.12 9.64
N LEU A 358 20.27 28.91 9.90
CA LEU A 358 20.45 28.23 11.18
C LEU A 358 21.93 27.87 11.35
N LEU A 359 22.58 28.39 12.37
CA LEU A 359 23.99 28.14 12.67
C LEU A 359 24.15 26.85 13.49
N ARG A 360 23.17 26.53 14.35
CA ARG A 360 23.17 25.34 15.21
C ARG A 360 21.80 24.64 15.19
N PRO A 361 21.36 24.08 14.07
CA PRO A 361 20.05 23.44 14.01
C PRO A 361 20.02 22.12 14.79
N LEU A 362 18.83 21.75 15.29
CA LEU A 362 18.48 20.36 15.61
C LEU A 362 17.90 19.70 14.36
N VAL A 363 18.38 18.52 13.98
CA VAL A 363 17.82 17.74 12.86
C VAL A 363 16.65 16.91 13.37
N TRP A 364 15.45 17.17 12.85
CA TRP A 364 14.29 16.33 13.08
C TRP A 364 14.18 15.26 11.98
N VAL A 365 14.35 14.00 12.37
CA VAL A 365 14.11 12.84 11.49
C VAL A 365 12.71 12.30 11.74
N HIS A 366 11.94 12.08 10.67
CA HIS A 366 10.56 11.56 10.72
C HIS A 366 10.40 10.25 9.93
N GLY A 367 9.29 9.55 10.15
CA GLY A 367 9.04 8.19 9.67
C GLY A 367 8.90 7.98 8.16
N GLU A 368 9.08 9.01 7.34
CA GLU A 368 9.07 8.91 5.86
C GLU A 368 10.46 9.15 5.24
N ALA A 369 11.49 9.37 6.06
CA ALA A 369 12.85 9.66 5.62
C ALA A 369 13.90 9.00 6.56
N LEU A 370 13.76 7.69 6.79
CA LEU A 370 14.62 6.89 7.68
C LEU A 370 15.87 6.31 6.98
N GLY A 371 16.37 6.97 5.96
CA GLY A 371 17.52 6.51 5.17
C GLY A 371 18.63 7.57 5.08
N PRO A 372 19.83 7.17 4.61
CA PRO A 372 20.96 8.09 4.43
C PRO A 372 20.69 9.18 3.38
N ALA A 373 19.69 8.97 2.51
CA ALA A 373 19.23 9.97 1.55
C ALA A 373 18.39 11.10 2.18
N ASN A 374 18.10 11.07 3.50
CA ASN A 374 17.38 12.13 4.19
C ASN A 374 18.08 13.49 3.98
N PRO A 375 17.40 14.48 3.36
CA PRO A 375 17.99 15.79 3.08
C PRO A 375 18.53 16.53 4.30
N ALA A 376 17.84 16.45 5.45
CA ALA A 376 18.22 17.15 6.67
C ALA A 376 19.48 16.56 7.30
N LEU A 377 19.58 15.22 7.35
CA LEU A 377 20.80 14.53 7.79
C LEU A 377 21.99 14.82 6.86
N ARG A 378 21.76 14.84 5.53
CA ARG A 378 22.82 15.16 4.56
C ARG A 378 23.30 16.60 4.63
N ALA A 379 22.40 17.55 4.88
CA ALA A 379 22.75 18.96 4.97
C ALA A 379 23.44 19.32 6.29
N HIS A 380 23.18 18.54 7.36
CA HIS A 380 23.68 18.80 8.71
C HIS A 380 24.17 17.51 9.39
N PRO A 381 25.23 16.86 8.88
CA PRO A 381 25.67 15.54 9.37
C PRO A 381 26.21 15.56 10.81
N GLU A 382 26.74 16.70 11.26
CA GLU A 382 27.33 16.88 12.59
C GLU A 382 26.34 17.48 13.61
N ALA A 383 25.13 17.83 13.18
CA ALA A 383 24.13 18.40 14.07
C ALA A 383 23.49 17.30 14.95
N PRO A 384 23.07 17.63 16.19
CA PRO A 384 22.27 16.69 16.96
C PRO A 384 20.99 16.36 16.17
N ALA A 385 20.65 15.08 16.13
CA ALA A 385 19.49 14.58 15.37
C ALA A 385 18.56 13.80 16.30
N LEU A 386 17.26 14.04 16.18
CA LEU A 386 16.24 13.42 17.00
C LEU A 386 15.17 12.74 16.13
N PHE A 387 14.84 11.50 16.50
CA PHE A 387 13.64 10.81 16.07
C PHE A 387 12.71 10.62 17.26
N VAL A 388 11.42 10.93 17.09
CA VAL A 388 10.40 10.73 18.12
C VAL A 388 9.38 9.71 17.65
N PHE A 389 9.23 8.63 18.40
CA PHE A 389 8.10 7.73 18.28
C PHE A 389 6.83 8.45 18.75
N ASP A 390 6.00 8.83 17.78
CA ASP A 390 4.76 9.55 17.99
C ASP A 390 3.72 8.64 18.67
N ARG A 391 3.34 9.00 19.90
CA ARG A 391 2.35 8.24 20.69
C ARG A 391 0.97 8.22 20.04
N GLU A 392 0.57 9.28 19.34
CA GLU A 392 -0.72 9.34 18.66
C GLU A 392 -0.75 8.37 17.47
N LEU A 393 0.32 8.34 16.68
CA LEU A 393 0.46 7.35 15.62
C LEU A 393 0.48 5.91 16.17
N ILE A 394 1.21 5.67 17.26
CA ILE A 394 1.31 4.34 17.89
C ILE A 394 -0.04 3.86 18.39
N ALA A 395 -0.81 4.75 19.03
CA ALA A 395 -2.16 4.48 19.51
C ALA A 395 -3.16 4.22 18.36
N GLY A 396 -2.77 4.48 17.11
CA GLY A 396 -3.61 4.25 15.94
C GLY A 396 -4.47 5.46 15.57
N HIS A 397 -4.23 6.62 16.18
CA HIS A 397 -4.85 7.85 15.75
C HIS A 397 -4.32 8.21 14.37
N THR A 398 -5.24 8.38 13.43
CA THR A 398 -4.91 8.98 12.15
C THR A 398 -4.47 10.42 12.39
N ALA A 399 -3.47 10.84 11.64
CA ALA A 399 -2.89 12.17 11.67
C ALA A 399 -3.91 13.30 11.67
N THR A 400 -5.05 13.04 11.03
CA THR A 400 -5.78 14.11 10.38
C THR A 400 -7.28 13.90 10.21
N THR A 401 -7.83 12.74 10.58
CA THR A 401 -9.28 12.72 10.83
C THR A 401 -9.61 13.12 12.25
N GLY A 402 -8.67 13.09 13.21
CA GLY A 402 -8.98 13.42 14.61
C GLY A 402 -10.20 12.65 15.14
N GLY A 403 -10.39 11.40 14.68
CA GLY A 403 -11.61 10.64 14.97
C GLY A 403 -12.90 11.19 14.34
N ARG A 404 -12.88 12.32 13.61
CA ARG A 404 -14.03 12.85 12.86
C ARG A 404 -14.35 11.94 11.71
N THR A 405 -15.18 10.98 12.05
CA THR A 405 -16.32 10.61 11.24
C THR A 405 -17.04 11.84 10.70
N ARG A 406 -17.61 11.70 9.50
CA ARG A 406 -18.63 12.63 9.03
C ARG A 406 -19.67 12.78 10.15
N ALA A 407 -20.26 13.97 10.31
CA ALA A 407 -21.39 14.14 11.24
C ALA A 407 -22.42 13.02 11.00
N GLY A 408 -22.49 12.06 11.93
CA GLY A 408 -23.34 10.87 11.83
C GLY A 408 -22.66 9.49 11.73
N ASP A 409 -21.35 9.35 11.47
CA ASP A 409 -20.69 8.04 11.68
C ASP A 409 -20.20 7.92 13.14
N ARG A 410 -20.33 6.73 13.75
CA ARG A 410 -19.82 6.45 15.10
C ARG A 410 -18.30 6.63 15.12
N GLU A 411 -17.77 7.35 16.10
CA GLU A 411 -16.32 7.40 16.36
C GLU A 411 -15.78 5.97 16.35
N VAL A 412 -14.85 5.72 15.42
CA VAL A 412 -14.17 4.44 15.34
C VAL A 412 -12.99 4.54 16.28
N GLU A 413 -13.00 3.70 17.32
CA GLU A 413 -11.90 3.62 18.28
C GLU A 413 -10.56 3.47 17.53
N PRO A 414 -9.54 4.27 17.90
CA PRO A 414 -8.22 4.16 17.32
C PRO A 414 -7.66 2.78 17.61
N ALA A 415 -6.98 2.22 16.61
CA ALA A 415 -6.55 0.84 16.66
C ALA A 415 -5.02 0.80 16.52
N PRO A 416 -4.30 0.41 17.59
CA PRO A 416 -2.85 0.55 17.66
C PRO A 416 -2.10 -0.14 16.52
N LEU A 417 -0.91 0.38 16.20
CA LEU A 417 -0.04 -0.27 15.23
C LEU A 417 0.34 -1.67 15.70
N ALA A 418 0.34 -2.63 14.76
CA ALA A 418 0.70 -4.00 15.08
C ALA A 418 2.15 -4.08 15.58
N PRO A 419 2.47 -4.97 16.56
CA PRO A 419 3.81 -5.10 17.11
C PRO A 419 4.90 -5.34 16.06
N GLY A 420 4.58 -6.09 15.00
CA GLY A 420 5.50 -6.33 13.88
C GLY A 420 5.92 -5.06 13.15
N ARG A 421 5.00 -4.09 13.00
CA ARG A 421 5.27 -2.79 12.37
C ARG A 421 6.13 -1.91 13.26
N LEU A 422 5.84 -1.86 14.56
CA LEU A 422 6.65 -1.12 15.53
C LEU A 422 8.08 -1.69 15.61
N ARG A 423 8.23 -3.02 15.60
CA ARG A 423 9.53 -3.68 15.57
C ARG A 423 10.32 -3.28 14.32
N PHE A 424 9.71 -3.36 13.13
CA PHE A 424 10.34 -2.95 11.88
C PHE A 424 10.83 -1.49 11.92
N LEU A 425 10.00 -0.58 12.44
CA LEU A 425 10.37 0.83 12.60
C LEU A 425 11.52 1.04 13.56
N ARG A 426 11.51 0.36 14.72
CA ARG A 426 12.62 0.40 15.68
C ARG A 426 13.92 -0.13 15.08
N GLU A 427 13.87 -1.21 14.30
CA GLU A 427 15.02 -1.74 13.56
C GLU A 427 15.54 -0.74 12.51
N CYS A 428 14.66 -0.02 11.81
CA CYS A 428 15.07 1.06 10.90
C CYS A 428 15.80 2.20 11.60
N VAL A 429 15.22 2.71 12.70
CA VAL A 429 15.76 3.86 13.44
C VAL A 429 17.07 3.51 14.15
N ALA A 430 17.22 2.26 14.61
CA ALA A 430 18.44 1.81 15.28
C ALA A 430 19.71 1.84 14.40
N GLU A 431 19.56 1.94 13.07
CA GLU A 431 20.70 2.09 12.15
C GLU A 431 21.06 3.57 11.86
N LEU A 432 20.28 4.53 12.37
CA LEU A 432 20.49 5.96 12.15
C LEU A 432 21.26 6.61 13.30
N PRO A 433 22.08 7.64 13.04
CA PRO A 433 22.81 8.39 14.07
C PRO A 433 21.89 9.43 14.74
N VAL A 434 20.83 8.96 15.41
CA VAL A 434 19.81 9.83 16.02
C VAL A 434 19.57 9.46 17.47
N GLU A 435 19.31 10.47 18.30
CA GLU A 435 18.64 10.25 19.58
C GLU A 435 17.21 9.77 19.32
N VAL A 436 16.72 8.84 20.15
CA VAL A 436 15.39 8.25 20.01
C VAL A 436 14.58 8.53 21.27
N ARG A 437 13.41 9.15 21.09
CA ARG A 437 12.43 9.40 22.16
C ARG A 437 11.06 8.87 21.79
N GLU A 438 10.13 8.91 22.74
CA GLU A 438 8.73 8.54 22.53
C GLU A 438 7.80 9.49 23.30
N GLY A 439 6.92 10.20 22.61
CA GLY A 439 6.11 11.27 23.20
C GLY A 439 5.31 12.08 22.18
N ASP A 440 4.84 13.26 22.59
CA ASP A 440 4.36 14.28 21.65
C ASP A 440 5.56 14.83 20.87
N VAL A 441 5.55 14.63 19.55
CA VAL A 441 6.70 14.92 18.68
C VAL A 441 7.15 16.36 18.81
N ALA A 442 6.22 17.32 18.82
CA ALA A 442 6.56 18.72 18.91
C ALA A 442 7.19 19.07 20.27
N ALA A 443 6.59 18.62 21.38
CA ALA A 443 7.10 18.86 22.73
C ALA A 443 8.52 18.28 22.92
N GLU A 444 8.77 17.06 22.45
CA GLU A 444 10.08 16.42 22.54
C GLU A 444 11.15 17.16 21.73
N LEU A 445 10.80 17.62 20.52
CA LEU A 445 11.70 18.40 19.67
C LEU A 445 12.02 19.78 20.26
N LEU A 446 11.04 20.47 20.85
CA LEU A 446 11.26 21.74 21.53
C LEU A 446 12.18 21.58 22.75
N ALA A 447 11.94 20.54 23.56
CA ALA A 447 12.76 20.22 24.73
C ALA A 447 14.20 19.88 24.33
N ALA A 448 14.39 19.05 23.28
CA ALA A 448 15.71 18.71 22.77
C ALA A 448 16.43 19.93 22.17
N THR A 449 15.72 20.78 21.42
CA THR A 449 16.28 22.01 20.84
C THR A 449 16.85 22.91 21.94
N ALA A 450 16.11 23.10 23.04
CA ALA A 450 16.58 23.85 24.19
C ALA A 450 17.78 23.17 24.88
N ALA A 451 17.72 21.86 25.11
CA ALA A 451 18.78 21.11 25.80
C ALA A 451 20.11 21.12 25.04
N HIS A 452 20.09 21.08 23.71
CA HIS A 452 21.28 21.16 22.86
C HIS A 452 21.74 22.61 22.57
N GLY A 453 20.99 23.62 23.02
CA GLY A 453 21.25 25.02 22.71
C GLY A 453 21.21 25.29 21.20
N CYS A 454 20.25 24.68 20.50
CA CYS A 454 20.04 24.85 19.08
C CYS A 454 19.23 26.12 18.77
N ASP A 455 19.50 26.76 17.65
CA ASP A 455 18.85 28.03 17.23
C ASP A 455 17.63 27.83 16.32
N GLY A 456 17.29 26.58 16.02
CA GLY A 456 16.12 26.19 15.26
C GLY A 456 16.14 24.72 14.88
N LEU A 457 15.22 24.35 14.00
CA LEU A 457 15.02 22.99 13.53
C LEU A 457 15.21 22.89 12.02
N VAL A 458 15.76 21.77 11.57
CA VAL A 458 15.79 21.39 10.16
C VAL A 458 15.19 20.00 9.98
N THR A 459 14.34 19.84 8.97
CA THR A 459 13.68 18.56 8.66
C THR A 459 13.55 18.40 7.14
N SER A 460 13.09 17.24 6.70
CA SER A 460 12.73 16.97 5.32
C SER A 460 11.23 17.13 5.08
N ARG A 461 10.84 17.44 3.83
CA ARG A 461 9.43 17.44 3.42
C ARG A 461 8.86 16.03 3.57
N ALA A 462 7.69 15.96 4.20
CA ALA A 462 6.88 14.75 4.29
C ALA A 462 5.60 14.91 3.46
N VAL A 463 4.96 13.78 3.15
CA VAL A 463 3.66 13.73 2.46
C VAL A 463 2.52 13.52 3.45
N ASP A 464 2.75 12.73 4.52
CA ASP A 464 1.73 12.54 5.57
C ASP A 464 1.39 13.89 6.23
N PRO A 465 0.12 14.36 6.18
CA PRO A 465 -0.23 15.67 6.71
C PRO A 465 -0.05 15.78 8.23
N ARG A 466 0.15 14.67 8.96
CA ARG A 466 0.58 14.71 10.38
C ARG A 466 1.80 15.58 10.58
N PHE A 467 2.79 15.40 9.71
CA PHE A 467 4.05 16.10 9.81
C PHE A 467 3.88 17.57 9.45
N GLY A 468 2.91 17.92 8.60
CA GLY A 468 2.51 19.31 8.36
C GLY A 468 2.00 19.98 9.63
N VAL A 469 1.06 19.36 10.34
CA VAL A 469 0.51 19.88 11.60
C VAL A 469 1.59 20.02 12.68
N ILE A 470 2.48 19.03 12.79
CA ILE A 470 3.61 19.09 13.73
C ILE A 470 4.59 20.22 13.33
N ALA A 471 4.90 20.36 12.05
CA ALA A 471 5.78 21.41 11.54
C ALA A 471 5.22 22.80 11.79
N GLU A 472 3.91 23.02 11.61
CA GLU A 472 3.24 24.29 11.93
C GLU A 472 3.35 24.64 13.42
N ARG A 473 3.11 23.65 14.31
CA ARG A 473 3.29 23.83 15.77
C ARG A 473 4.73 24.20 16.12
N LEU A 474 5.72 23.57 15.49
CA LEU A 474 7.14 23.86 15.72
C LEU A 474 7.55 25.24 15.18
N ALA A 475 7.11 25.58 13.97
CA ALA A 475 7.41 26.86 13.31
C ALA A 475 6.81 28.07 14.06
N ALA A 476 5.73 27.86 14.82
CA ALA A 476 5.17 28.89 15.70
C ALA A 476 6.06 29.19 16.93
N ALA A 477 6.94 28.26 17.32
CA ALA A 477 7.79 28.39 18.50
C ALA A 477 9.24 28.75 18.18
N LEU A 478 9.79 28.20 17.09
CA LEU A 478 11.20 28.34 16.70
C LEU A 478 11.34 28.42 15.17
N PRO A 479 12.45 28.96 14.65
CA PRO A 479 12.74 28.86 13.22
C PRO A 479 12.81 27.39 12.76
N LEU A 480 12.04 27.05 11.72
CA LEU A 480 11.99 25.71 11.13
C LEU A 480 12.32 25.78 9.64
N ARG A 481 13.29 24.99 9.20
CA ARG A 481 13.64 24.82 7.78
C ARG A 481 13.24 23.42 7.29
N ILE A 482 12.49 23.37 6.19
CA ILE A 482 12.05 22.12 5.54
C ILE A 482 12.81 21.97 4.22
N LEU A 483 13.52 20.86 4.05
CA LEU A 483 14.30 20.55 2.86
C LEU A 483 13.55 19.55 1.96
N GLU A 484 13.58 19.79 0.65
CA GLU A 484 12.89 18.92 -0.30
C GLU A 484 13.70 17.64 -0.58
N PRO A 485 13.07 16.45 -0.59
CA PRO A 485 13.71 15.20 -0.96
C PRO A 485 13.98 15.13 -2.46
N GLU A 486 14.90 14.24 -2.85
CA GLU A 486 15.12 13.93 -4.26
C GLU A 486 13.86 13.32 -4.88
N PRO A 487 13.34 13.89 -5.98
CA PRO A 487 12.13 13.39 -6.61
C PRO A 487 12.41 12.12 -7.43
N PHE A 488 11.42 11.23 -7.52
CA PHE A 488 11.46 10.08 -8.44
C PHE A 488 11.57 10.50 -9.91
N VAL A 489 10.91 11.61 -10.26
CA VAL A 489 10.91 12.20 -11.59
C VAL A 489 10.84 13.70 -11.47
N ASP A 490 11.65 14.40 -12.28
CA ASP A 490 11.65 15.86 -12.36
C ASP A 490 10.36 16.36 -13.05
N LEU A 491 9.32 16.54 -12.23
CA LEU A 491 8.04 17.07 -12.61
C LEU A 491 7.53 18.01 -11.50
N PRO A 492 7.03 19.21 -11.85
CA PRO A 492 6.44 20.11 -10.88
C PRO A 492 5.31 19.42 -10.09
N LEU A 493 5.30 19.64 -8.78
CA LEU A 493 4.23 19.14 -7.91
C LEU A 493 2.92 19.92 -8.12
N GLN A 494 3.01 21.21 -8.43
CA GLN A 494 1.89 22.14 -8.59
C GLN A 494 2.19 23.17 -9.69
N GLY A 495 1.16 23.93 -10.11
CA GLY A 495 1.30 25.00 -11.08
C GLY A 495 1.44 24.55 -12.54
N PRO A 496 1.75 25.47 -13.47
CA PRO A 496 1.93 25.18 -14.88
C PRO A 496 2.96 24.06 -15.11
N GLY A 497 2.63 23.10 -15.96
CA GLY A 497 3.51 21.96 -16.27
C GLY A 497 3.28 20.72 -15.38
N SER A 498 2.65 20.86 -14.21
CA SER A 498 2.30 19.72 -13.35
C SER A 498 1.43 18.68 -14.08
N PRO A 499 1.56 17.38 -13.74
CA PRO A 499 0.76 16.32 -14.37
C PRO A 499 -0.70 16.33 -13.92
N ASP A 500 -1.61 15.97 -14.83
CA ASP A 500 -3.01 15.69 -14.47
C ASP A 500 -3.06 14.39 -13.67
N LEU A 501 -3.48 14.50 -12.41
CA LEU A 501 -3.56 13.37 -11.48
C LEU A 501 -4.92 12.67 -11.47
N GLY A 502 -5.86 13.00 -12.38
CA GLY A 502 -7.18 12.37 -12.44
C GLY A 502 -7.15 10.87 -12.77
N ARG A 503 -6.13 10.42 -13.50
CA ARG A 503 -5.85 9.00 -13.79
C ARG A 503 -4.34 8.81 -13.96
N PHE A 504 -3.82 7.67 -13.51
CA PHE A 504 -2.41 7.30 -13.64
C PHE A 504 -1.87 7.43 -15.07
N SER A 505 -2.63 6.99 -16.08
CA SER A 505 -2.18 7.06 -17.48
C SER A 505 -1.92 8.48 -17.98
N ARG A 506 -2.57 9.50 -17.40
CA ARG A 506 -2.35 10.91 -17.75
C ARG A 506 -1.07 11.44 -17.12
N TYR A 507 -0.82 11.07 -15.86
CA TYR A 507 0.45 11.31 -15.18
C TYR A 507 1.61 10.60 -15.90
N TRP A 508 1.48 9.31 -16.16
CA TRP A 508 2.54 8.47 -16.70
C TRP A 508 2.98 8.92 -18.09
N ARG A 509 2.06 9.40 -18.93
CA ARG A 509 2.40 9.99 -20.23
C ARG A 509 3.39 11.16 -20.14
N LYS A 510 3.39 11.93 -19.04
CA LYS A 510 4.36 13.00 -18.79
C LYS A 510 5.60 12.52 -18.04
N ALA A 511 5.43 11.60 -17.10
CA ALA A 511 6.51 11.11 -16.22
C ALA A 511 7.44 10.13 -16.94
N GLU A 512 6.88 9.16 -17.68
CA GLU A 512 7.63 8.04 -18.25
C GLU A 512 8.82 8.49 -19.13
N PRO A 513 8.67 9.41 -20.11
CA PRO A 513 9.82 9.81 -20.92
C PRO A 513 10.95 10.40 -20.08
N ARG A 514 10.62 11.20 -19.05
CA ARG A 514 11.60 11.83 -18.15
C ARG A 514 12.29 10.80 -17.27
N VAL A 515 11.53 9.85 -16.71
CA VAL A 515 12.08 8.76 -15.90
C VAL A 515 13.11 7.96 -16.70
N TRP A 516 12.82 7.69 -17.97
CA TRP A 516 13.70 6.91 -18.84
C TRP A 516 14.80 7.74 -19.52
N GLY A 517 14.89 9.05 -19.27
CA GLY A 517 15.89 9.92 -19.88
C GLY A 517 15.66 10.24 -21.36
N GLU A 518 14.42 10.10 -21.84
CA GLU A 518 14.01 10.44 -23.21
C GLU A 518 13.62 11.92 -23.30
N THR A 519 14.30 12.68 -24.15
CA THR A 519 13.91 14.06 -24.44
C THR A 519 12.54 14.09 -25.13
N ALA A 520 11.73 15.09 -24.80
CA ALA A 520 10.33 15.21 -25.24
C ALA A 520 10.13 15.36 -26.78
N GLN A 521 11.20 15.32 -27.58
CA GLN A 521 11.18 15.51 -29.03
C GLN A 521 10.99 14.21 -29.84
N GLY A 522 11.03 13.02 -29.22
CA GLY A 522 10.82 11.74 -29.91
C GLY A 522 9.36 11.33 -30.17
N SER A 523 8.36 12.05 -29.65
CA SER A 523 6.95 11.64 -29.74
C SER A 523 6.20 12.14 -30.99
N LEU A 524 6.89 12.67 -32.00
CA LEU A 524 6.24 13.05 -33.25
C LEU A 524 6.07 11.83 -34.17
N LYS A 525 4.80 11.44 -34.35
CA LYS A 525 4.23 10.61 -35.43
C LYS A 525 4.48 9.10 -35.37
N ARG A 526 3.78 8.39 -34.48
CA ARG A 526 3.11 7.16 -34.92
C ARG A 526 1.86 7.56 -35.70
N GLY A 527 2.06 7.88 -36.98
CA GLY A 527 0.96 8.14 -37.91
C GLY A 527 -0.01 6.96 -37.89
N ARG A 528 -1.31 7.26 -37.71
CA ARG A 528 -2.39 6.35 -38.05
C ARG A 528 -2.13 5.87 -39.48
N ARG A 529 -1.88 4.57 -39.67
CA ARG A 529 -2.03 3.96 -41.00
C ARG A 529 -3.49 4.19 -41.44
N PRO A 530 -3.74 4.84 -42.59
CA PRO A 530 -5.10 4.91 -43.11
C PRO A 530 -5.58 3.51 -43.43
N ARG A 531 -6.83 3.20 -43.05
CA ARG A 531 -7.51 1.97 -43.47
C ARG A 531 -7.65 2.00 -44.99
N PRO A 532 -7.36 0.91 -45.73
CA PRO A 532 -7.65 0.86 -47.15
C PRO A 532 -9.17 0.90 -47.35
N ASN A 533 -9.61 1.86 -48.17
CA ASN A 533 -11.01 1.96 -48.62
C ASN A 533 -11.36 0.73 -49.44
N ALA A 534 -12.31 -0.07 -48.95
CA ALA A 534 -12.99 -1.09 -49.71
C ALA A 534 -14.37 -0.55 -50.12
N ALA A 535 -14.47 0.03 -51.32
CA ALA A 535 -15.72 0.21 -52.06
C ALA A 535 -15.45 0.68 -53.49
N GLY A 536 -14.95 -0.24 -54.33
CA GLY A 536 -15.19 -0.18 -55.77
C GLY A 536 -16.28 -1.19 -56.11
N LYS A 537 -17.50 -0.73 -56.36
CA LYS A 537 -18.51 -1.50 -57.10
C LYS A 537 -18.96 -0.62 -58.27
N CYS A 538 -18.86 -1.21 -59.45
CA CYS A 538 -19.34 -0.75 -60.73
C CYS A 538 -20.71 -0.05 -60.65
N ARG A 539 -20.80 1.15 -61.23
CA ARG A 539 -21.46 1.41 -62.51
C ARG A 539 -21.06 2.79 -63.02
#